data_AF-A0ABC8QXW7-F1
#
_entry.id   AF-A0ABC8QXW7-F1
#
_cell.length_a   1.000
_cell.length_b   1.000
_cell.length_c   1.000
_cell.angle_alpha   90.00
_cell.angle_beta   90.00
_cell.angle_gamma   90.00
#
_symmetry.space_group_name_H-M   'P 1'
#
loop_
_entity.id
_entity.type
_entity.pdbx_description
1 polymer ?
#
loop_
_entity_poly.entity_id
_entity_poly.type
_entity_poly.pdbx_seq_one_letter_code
_entity_poly.pdbx_strand_id
1 'polypeptide(L)'
;MATVTSRDIQEIVLKLSSDKAKAREEGIKLLSTWLEGERSVGFCKYIRQNTAMLKPNEIPHSETWPFLIPLLTKCVSLEISASKRRVPKLIFAKTLRIVVQRAEDAKFSGKGMLLLPVAKLLFNHIWDVLKDVPSFQSEYGIILRHLLALRHYQFHMRKRVYCSLVLLYMEKVETNLSGESSAQLNPKEEVFRCMLTLHSLLENPPGDFPDDLRDDIVKGFVGILSYVRDEGKISRKLIECINTYLLRDGPNLGGQSLEIHDVVKQFLFRCWITTHDRSLKDSLVLYARLQLNLTRGASDGSALLEQLLDVIGKELDQISTSCTNAPWSETTRDDKGGTLTSSQYGLVELAALVFCRACINTLKPPQHEKRARTEHAAVYIKEGLAKGKWLW
;
A
#
# COMPACT_ATOMS: atom_id res chain seq x y z
N MET A 1 38.86 5.17 -12.55
CA MET A 1 37.69 4.26 -12.43
C MET A 1 37.96 3.04 -13.28
N ALA A 2 37.85 1.82 -12.73
CA ALA A 2 38.01 0.61 -13.52
C ALA A 2 36.90 0.53 -14.57
N THR A 3 37.27 0.44 -15.85
CA THR A 3 36.32 0.27 -16.96
C THR A 3 35.83 -1.17 -16.99
N VAL A 4 34.51 -1.36 -16.96
CA VAL A 4 33.88 -2.69 -17.04
C VAL A 4 34.04 -3.22 -18.46
N THR A 5 34.49 -4.47 -18.58
CA THR A 5 34.73 -5.14 -19.85
C THR A 5 33.77 -6.33 -20.02
N SER A 6 33.60 -6.77 -21.28
CA SER A 6 32.83 -7.99 -21.61
C SER A 6 33.32 -9.22 -20.82
N ARG A 7 34.64 -9.32 -20.61
CA ARG A 7 35.27 -10.43 -19.86
C ARG A 7 34.77 -10.50 -18.41
N ASP A 8 34.57 -9.35 -17.77
CA ASP A 8 34.06 -9.29 -16.40
C ASP A 8 32.64 -9.86 -16.30
N ILE A 9 31.79 -9.55 -17.28
CA ILE A 9 30.41 -10.06 -17.34
C ILE A 9 30.39 -11.56 -17.66
N GLN A 10 31.22 -12.00 -18.61
CA GLN A 10 31.32 -13.41 -18.99
C GLN A 10 31.78 -14.27 -17.81
N GLU A 11 32.71 -13.79 -16.98
CA GLU A 11 33.14 -14.51 -15.77
C GLU A 11 31.96 -14.71 -14.79
N ILE A 12 31.16 -13.66 -14.55
CA ILE A 12 29.98 -13.73 -13.71
C ILE A 12 28.98 -14.74 -14.27
N VAL A 13 28.65 -14.63 -15.57
CA VAL A 13 27.70 -15.51 -16.23
C VAL A 13 28.15 -16.97 -16.18
N LEU A 14 29.43 -17.24 -16.42
CA LEU A 14 30.00 -18.58 -16.39
C LEU A 14 29.89 -19.21 -14.98
N LYS A 15 30.20 -18.43 -13.94
CA LYS A 15 30.07 -18.89 -12.54
C LYS A 15 28.61 -19.13 -12.14
N LEU A 16 27.71 -18.21 -12.47
CA LEU A 16 26.28 -18.33 -12.17
C LEU A 16 25.60 -19.49 -12.93
N SER A 17 26.05 -19.78 -14.15
CA SER A 17 25.50 -20.87 -14.98
C SER A 17 26.01 -22.25 -14.57
N SER A 18 26.96 -22.34 -13.64
CA SER A 18 27.57 -23.60 -13.22
C SER A 18 26.59 -24.52 -12.50
N ASP A 19 26.68 -25.83 -12.75
CA ASP A 19 25.93 -26.85 -11.99
C ASP A 19 26.49 -27.04 -10.56
N LYS A 20 27.71 -26.59 -10.29
CA LYS A 20 28.34 -26.68 -8.97
C LYS A 20 27.84 -25.58 -8.04
N ALA A 21 27.27 -25.97 -6.89
CA ALA A 21 26.72 -25.02 -5.90
C ALA A 21 27.75 -23.99 -5.41
N LYS A 22 29.00 -24.41 -5.14
CA LYS A 22 30.09 -23.50 -4.72
C LYS A 22 30.41 -22.46 -5.80
N ALA A 23 30.49 -22.87 -7.06
CA ALA A 23 30.78 -21.95 -8.17
C ALA A 23 29.67 -20.92 -8.35
N ARG A 24 28.40 -21.32 -8.22
CA ARG A 24 27.27 -20.37 -8.25
C ARG A 24 27.34 -19.36 -7.10
N GLU A 25 27.66 -19.82 -5.89
CA GLU A 25 27.83 -18.94 -4.74
C GLU A 25 28.96 -17.93 -4.94
N GLU A 26 30.09 -18.35 -5.51
CA GLU A 26 31.17 -17.44 -5.91
C GLU A 26 30.73 -16.45 -6.97
N GLY A 27 29.92 -16.88 -7.95
CA GLY A 27 29.30 -16.00 -8.94
C GLY A 27 28.39 -14.95 -8.30
N ILE A 28 27.56 -15.33 -7.33
CA ILE A 28 26.70 -14.41 -6.58
C ILE A 28 27.53 -13.40 -5.77
N LYS A 29 28.58 -13.85 -5.09
CA LYS A 29 29.50 -12.96 -4.35
C LYS A 29 30.22 -11.99 -5.28
N LEU A 30 30.69 -12.47 -6.43
CA LEU A 30 31.35 -11.64 -7.44
C LEU A 30 30.39 -10.57 -8.00
N LEU A 31 29.14 -10.96 -8.30
CA LEU A 31 28.13 -9.99 -8.73
C LEU A 31 27.78 -8.98 -7.64
N SER A 32 27.61 -9.41 -6.38
CA SER A 32 27.35 -8.49 -5.25
C SER A 32 28.47 -7.47 -5.12
N THR A 33 29.72 -7.94 -5.22
CA THR A 33 30.93 -7.12 -5.22
C THR A 33 30.82 -6.03 -6.30
N TRP A 34 30.52 -6.37 -7.55
CA TRP A 34 30.32 -5.40 -8.63
C TRP A 34 29.18 -4.39 -8.39
N LEU A 35 28.13 -4.79 -7.68
CA LEU A 35 26.96 -3.96 -7.39
C LEU A 35 27.13 -3.05 -6.15
N GLU A 36 28.27 -3.16 -5.46
CA GLU A 36 28.61 -2.36 -4.28
C GLU A 36 29.58 -1.21 -4.62
N GLY A 37 29.44 -0.10 -3.90
CA GLY A 37 30.33 1.07 -3.98
C GLY A 37 30.28 1.83 -5.30
N GLU A 38 31.31 2.64 -5.57
CA GLU A 38 31.38 3.52 -6.75
C GLU A 38 31.46 2.76 -8.07
N ARG A 39 32.09 1.58 -8.10
CA ARG A 39 32.17 0.72 -9.29
C ARG A 39 30.79 0.24 -9.79
N SER A 40 29.79 0.21 -8.92
CA SER A 40 28.42 -0.17 -9.28
C SER A 40 27.84 0.72 -10.37
N VAL A 41 28.22 2.00 -10.40
CA VAL A 41 27.76 2.96 -11.40
C VAL A 41 28.24 2.57 -12.80
N GLY A 42 29.54 2.26 -12.94
CA GLY A 42 30.12 1.84 -14.22
C GLY A 42 29.52 0.51 -14.72
N PHE A 43 29.40 -0.46 -13.82
CA PHE A 43 28.80 -1.77 -14.12
C PHE A 43 27.35 -1.68 -14.56
N CYS A 44 26.51 -0.95 -13.81
CA CYS A 44 25.10 -0.80 -14.15
C CYS A 44 24.91 -0.02 -15.45
N LYS A 45 25.74 1.01 -15.70
CA LYS A 45 25.71 1.77 -16.95
C LYS A 45 26.04 0.88 -18.16
N TYR A 46 27.05 0.02 -18.05
CA TYR A 46 27.45 -0.90 -19.11
C TYR A 46 26.33 -1.88 -19.50
N ILE A 47 25.81 -2.66 -18.55
CA ILE A 47 24.74 -3.63 -18.81
C ILE A 47 23.48 -2.93 -19.33
N ARG A 48 23.18 -1.75 -18.81
CA ARG A 48 22.02 -0.98 -19.23
C ARG A 48 22.14 -0.50 -20.68
N GLN A 49 23.29 0.00 -21.10
CA GLN A 49 23.53 0.42 -22.49
C GLN A 49 23.28 -0.75 -23.44
N ASN A 50 23.85 -1.91 -23.12
CA ASN A 50 23.64 -3.14 -23.89
C ASN A 50 22.16 -3.56 -23.89
N THR A 51 21.48 -3.50 -22.74
CA THR A 51 20.05 -3.83 -22.65
C THR A 51 19.19 -2.87 -23.48
N ALA A 52 19.52 -1.59 -23.51
CA ALA A 52 18.78 -0.57 -24.26
C ALA A 52 19.00 -0.64 -25.79
N MET A 53 20.04 -1.36 -26.23
CA MET A 53 20.32 -1.64 -27.64
C MET A 53 19.55 -2.86 -28.16
N LEU A 54 18.95 -3.67 -27.28
CA LEU A 54 18.14 -4.82 -27.69
C LEU A 54 16.94 -4.36 -28.52
N LYS A 55 16.74 -5.00 -29.67
CA LYS A 55 15.54 -4.79 -30.47
C LYS A 55 14.32 -5.49 -29.84
N PRO A 56 13.10 -4.99 -30.07
CA PRO A 56 11.90 -5.73 -29.71
C PRO A 56 11.93 -7.12 -30.37
N ASN A 57 11.82 -8.19 -29.57
CA ASN A 57 11.90 -9.61 -29.96
C ASN A 57 13.31 -10.21 -30.14
N GLU A 58 14.37 -9.45 -29.87
CA GLU A 58 15.73 -10.01 -29.84
C GLU A 58 15.92 -10.88 -28.58
N ILE A 59 16.62 -12.01 -28.72
CA ILE A 59 16.97 -12.86 -27.59
C ILE A 59 18.00 -12.11 -26.73
N PRO A 60 17.75 -11.89 -25.43
CA PRO A 60 18.70 -11.21 -24.56
C PRO A 60 20.05 -11.94 -24.54
N HIS A 61 21.13 -11.23 -24.86
CA HIS A 61 22.49 -11.76 -24.75
C HIS A 61 23.05 -11.57 -23.33
N SER A 62 24.20 -12.21 -23.06
CA SER A 62 24.78 -12.36 -21.71
C SER A 62 25.06 -11.07 -20.93
N GLU A 63 25.10 -9.93 -21.62
CA GLU A 63 25.46 -8.63 -21.06
C GLU A 63 24.25 -7.71 -20.85
N THR A 64 23.08 -8.31 -20.65
CA THR A 64 21.82 -7.59 -20.52
C THR A 64 21.07 -7.99 -19.25
N TRP A 65 20.27 -7.08 -18.69
CA TRP A 65 19.48 -7.38 -17.49
C TRP A 65 18.47 -8.53 -17.71
N PRO A 66 17.73 -8.59 -18.84
CA PRO A 66 16.81 -9.70 -19.10
C PRO A 66 17.48 -11.06 -19.24
N PHE A 67 18.80 -11.13 -19.50
CA PHE A 67 19.54 -12.39 -19.45
C PHE A 67 19.94 -12.77 -18.01
N LEU A 68 20.44 -11.79 -17.24
CA LEU A 68 20.90 -12.04 -15.87
C LEU A 68 19.76 -12.41 -14.91
N ILE A 69 18.56 -11.85 -15.09
CA ILE A 69 17.41 -12.13 -14.21
C ILE A 69 17.00 -13.61 -14.21
N PRO A 70 16.72 -14.27 -15.36
CA PRO A 70 16.44 -15.71 -15.39
C PRO A 70 17.56 -16.55 -14.79
N LEU A 71 18.82 -16.15 -15.00
CA LEU A 71 19.96 -16.86 -14.43
C LEU A 71 19.98 -16.77 -12.90
N LEU A 72 19.72 -15.59 -12.35
CA LEU A 72 19.66 -15.37 -10.90
C LEU A 72 18.46 -16.05 -10.24
N THR A 73 17.29 -16.00 -10.87
CA THR A 73 16.10 -16.72 -10.36
C THR A 73 16.35 -18.23 -10.33
N LYS A 74 16.96 -18.80 -11.37
CA LYS A 74 17.43 -20.21 -11.37
C LYS A 74 18.40 -20.49 -10.22
N CYS A 75 19.39 -19.63 -9.99
CA CYS A 75 20.31 -19.77 -8.86
C CYS A 75 19.59 -19.79 -7.51
N VAL A 76 18.59 -18.92 -7.31
CA VAL A 76 17.78 -18.89 -6.09
C VAL A 76 16.99 -20.19 -5.94
N SER A 77 16.29 -20.65 -6.98
CA SER A 77 15.50 -21.89 -6.93
C SER A 77 16.37 -23.12 -6.63
N LEU A 78 17.58 -23.18 -7.22
CA LEU A 78 18.54 -24.23 -6.92
C LEU A 78 19.02 -24.18 -5.47
N GLU A 79 19.31 -23.00 -4.92
CA GLU A 79 19.70 -22.85 -3.52
C GLU A 79 18.57 -23.26 -2.56
N ILE A 80 17.32 -22.88 -2.85
CA ILE A 80 16.14 -23.29 -2.07
C ILE A 80 16.00 -24.82 -2.11
N SER A 81 16.09 -25.42 -3.31
CA SER A 81 15.96 -26.87 -3.48
C SER A 81 17.06 -27.67 -2.77
N ALA A 82 18.28 -27.12 -2.70
CA ALA A 82 19.42 -27.73 -2.02
C ALA A 82 19.36 -27.55 -0.49
N SER A 83 18.64 -26.53 -0.03
CA SER A 83 18.53 -26.15 1.38
C SER A 83 17.31 -26.74 2.08
N LYS A 84 16.74 -27.87 1.64
CA LYS A 84 15.59 -28.52 2.32
C LYS A 84 15.78 -28.78 3.83
N ARG A 85 17.03 -28.93 4.30
CA ARG A 85 17.37 -29.18 5.71
C ARG A 85 17.97 -27.96 6.44
N ARG A 86 18.15 -26.82 5.76
CA ARG A 86 18.82 -25.63 6.33
C ARG A 86 18.18 -24.35 5.82
N VAL A 87 18.39 -23.22 6.48
CA VAL A 87 17.90 -21.96 5.94
C VAL A 87 18.68 -21.60 4.65
N PRO A 88 18.01 -21.29 3.52
CA PRO A 88 18.68 -20.86 2.31
C PRO A 88 19.53 -19.60 2.53
N LYS A 89 20.67 -19.51 1.83
CA LYS A 89 21.59 -18.38 1.99
C LYS A 89 20.95 -17.06 1.51
N LEU A 90 20.79 -16.10 2.42
CA LEU A 90 20.14 -14.81 2.17
C LEU A 90 20.80 -13.97 1.07
N ILE A 91 22.10 -14.16 0.82
CA ILE A 91 22.83 -13.42 -0.23
C ILE A 91 22.19 -13.59 -1.61
N PHE A 92 21.60 -14.75 -1.92
CA PHE A 92 20.94 -14.98 -3.21
C PHE A 92 19.73 -14.05 -3.40
N ALA A 93 18.87 -13.95 -2.38
CA ALA A 93 17.73 -13.05 -2.38
C ALA A 93 18.16 -11.57 -2.42
N LYS A 94 19.15 -11.19 -1.61
CA LYS A 94 19.71 -9.84 -1.58
C LYS A 94 20.29 -9.41 -2.93
N THR A 95 21.08 -10.26 -3.57
CA THR A 95 21.66 -9.96 -4.88
C THR A 95 20.57 -9.80 -5.94
N LEU A 96 19.56 -10.67 -5.98
CA LEU A 96 18.43 -10.51 -6.90
C LEU A 96 17.68 -9.18 -6.66
N ARG A 97 17.44 -8.82 -5.39
CA ARG A 97 16.82 -7.53 -5.05
C ARG A 97 17.62 -6.36 -5.60
N ILE A 98 18.93 -6.33 -5.33
CA ILE A 98 19.79 -5.24 -5.79
C ILE A 98 19.78 -5.17 -7.32
N VAL A 99 19.87 -6.30 -8.01
CA VAL A 99 19.83 -6.34 -9.49
C VAL A 99 18.53 -5.75 -10.03
N VAL A 100 17.37 -6.13 -9.49
CA VAL A 100 16.07 -5.59 -9.92
C VAL A 100 16.00 -4.08 -9.70
N GLN A 101 16.44 -3.59 -8.54
CA GLN A 101 16.46 -2.16 -8.23
C GLN A 101 17.39 -1.38 -9.17
N ARG A 102 18.57 -1.93 -9.48
CA ARG A 102 19.56 -1.28 -10.37
C ARG A 102 19.14 -1.31 -11.83
N ALA A 103 18.42 -2.34 -12.27
CA ALA A 103 17.89 -2.39 -13.62
C ALA A 103 16.94 -1.21 -13.90
N GLU A 104 16.09 -0.87 -12.94
CA GLU A 104 15.04 0.16 -13.10
C GLU A 104 15.38 1.54 -12.50
N ASP A 105 16.59 1.75 -11.95
CA ASP A 105 16.98 3.05 -11.37
C ASP A 105 17.03 4.15 -12.45
N ALA A 106 16.19 5.18 -12.35
CA ALA A 106 16.11 6.26 -13.34
C ALA A 106 17.42 7.04 -13.55
N LYS A 107 18.36 7.00 -12.59
CA LYS A 107 19.62 7.77 -12.62
C LYS A 107 20.54 7.48 -13.82
N PHE A 108 20.36 6.34 -14.52
CA PHE A 108 21.34 5.90 -15.50
C PHE A 108 20.89 5.88 -16.98
N SER A 109 19.65 6.27 -17.39
CA SER A 109 19.37 6.43 -18.85
C SER A 109 18.07 7.09 -19.36
N GLY A 110 17.08 7.52 -18.58
CA GLY A 110 15.83 8.10 -19.14
C GLY A 110 14.92 7.14 -19.95
N LYS A 111 15.40 5.95 -20.37
CA LYS A 111 14.58 4.83 -20.86
C LYS A 111 14.23 3.90 -19.71
N GLY A 112 12.94 3.77 -19.40
CA GLY A 112 12.44 2.85 -18.36
C GLY A 112 12.07 1.47 -18.90
N MET A 113 11.79 0.54 -17.99
CA MET A 113 11.21 -0.79 -18.24
C MET A 113 12.16 -1.83 -18.85
N LEU A 114 13.42 -1.85 -18.44
CA LEU A 114 14.42 -2.79 -18.98
C LEU A 114 14.12 -4.26 -18.66
N LEU A 115 13.37 -4.51 -17.59
CA LEU A 115 12.94 -5.87 -17.19
C LEU A 115 11.61 -6.32 -17.81
N LEU A 116 11.01 -5.54 -18.72
CA LEU A 116 9.71 -5.90 -19.32
C LEU A 116 9.68 -7.32 -19.92
N PRO A 117 10.71 -7.79 -20.66
CA PRO A 117 10.69 -9.13 -21.25
C PRO A 117 10.63 -10.27 -20.21
N VAL A 118 11.05 -9.99 -18.97
CA VAL A 118 11.14 -10.99 -17.88
C VAL A 118 10.19 -10.70 -16.72
N ALA A 119 9.34 -9.66 -16.81
CA ALA A 119 8.42 -9.26 -15.74
C ALA A 119 7.48 -10.41 -15.34
N LYS A 120 6.90 -11.12 -16.31
CA LYS A 120 6.04 -12.29 -16.05
C LYS A 120 6.78 -13.40 -15.31
N LEU A 121 8.03 -13.67 -15.68
CA LEU A 121 8.88 -14.67 -15.03
C LEU A 121 9.15 -14.26 -13.57
N LEU A 122 9.49 -12.98 -13.34
CA LEU A 122 9.73 -12.44 -12.01
C LEU A 122 8.53 -12.60 -11.09
N PHE A 123 7.31 -12.25 -11.54
CA PHE A 123 6.13 -12.39 -10.67
C PHE A 123 5.82 -13.85 -10.29
N ASN A 124 5.94 -14.80 -11.23
CA ASN A 124 5.75 -16.21 -10.90
C ASN A 124 6.82 -16.67 -9.89
N HIS A 125 8.08 -16.33 -10.14
CA HIS A 125 9.19 -16.67 -9.24
C HIS A 125 9.01 -16.06 -7.85
N ILE A 126 8.55 -14.82 -7.75
CA ILE A 126 8.28 -14.15 -6.47
C ILE A 126 7.20 -14.92 -5.69
N TRP A 127 6.12 -15.30 -6.35
CA TRP A 127 5.08 -16.11 -5.72
C TRP A 127 5.62 -17.47 -5.25
N ASP A 128 6.33 -18.19 -6.10
CA ASP A 128 6.88 -19.52 -5.78
C ASP A 128 7.82 -19.46 -4.56
N VAL A 129 8.62 -18.40 -4.42
CA VAL A 129 9.51 -18.20 -3.28
C VAL A 129 8.77 -17.74 -2.03
N LEU A 130 7.87 -16.75 -2.15
CA LEU A 130 7.17 -16.17 -1.00
C LEU A 130 6.19 -17.15 -0.35
N LYS A 131 5.67 -18.11 -1.10
CA LYS A 131 4.80 -19.15 -0.56
C LYS A 131 5.51 -20.02 0.48
N ASP A 132 6.74 -20.47 0.17
CA ASP A 132 7.38 -21.56 0.92
C ASP A 132 8.65 -21.15 1.69
N VAL A 133 9.19 -19.94 1.48
CA VAL A 133 10.50 -19.52 2.06
C VAL A 133 10.38 -18.26 2.93
N PRO A 134 10.10 -18.39 4.24
CA PRO A 134 9.98 -17.26 5.17
C PRO A 134 11.26 -16.41 5.31
N SER A 135 12.44 -17.00 5.16
CA SER A 135 13.71 -16.26 5.31
C SER A 135 13.95 -15.23 4.21
N PHE A 136 13.27 -15.33 3.07
CA PHE A 136 13.43 -14.45 1.92
C PHE A 136 12.35 -13.36 1.83
N GLN A 137 11.40 -13.33 2.76
CA GLN A 137 10.21 -12.47 2.71
C GLN A 137 10.55 -10.98 2.65
N SER A 138 11.45 -10.52 3.50
CA SER A 138 11.84 -9.10 3.56
C SER A 138 12.47 -8.63 2.25
N GLU A 139 13.29 -9.47 1.63
CA GLU A 139 13.96 -9.19 0.36
C GLU A 139 12.98 -9.22 -0.81
N TYR A 140 12.15 -10.26 -0.90
CA TYR A 140 11.19 -10.43 -1.99
C TYR A 140 10.00 -9.47 -1.90
N GLY A 141 9.59 -9.07 -0.71
CA GLY A 141 8.61 -8.00 -0.51
C GLY A 141 9.11 -6.67 -1.07
N ILE A 142 10.41 -6.38 -0.94
CA ILE A 142 11.01 -5.19 -1.57
C ILE A 142 10.97 -5.32 -3.09
N ILE A 143 11.37 -6.47 -3.65
CA ILE A 143 11.31 -6.72 -5.10
C ILE A 143 9.89 -6.50 -5.63
N LEU A 144 8.89 -7.11 -4.99
CA LEU A 144 7.50 -7.02 -5.39
C LEU A 144 7.01 -5.57 -5.43
N ARG A 145 7.26 -4.79 -4.37
CA ARG A 145 6.88 -3.36 -4.32
C ARG A 145 7.55 -2.54 -5.42
N HIS A 146 8.82 -2.82 -5.74
CA HIS A 146 9.52 -2.11 -6.83
C HIS A 146 8.91 -2.43 -8.20
N LEU A 147 8.54 -3.69 -8.45
CA LEU A 147 7.91 -4.07 -9.71
C LEU A 147 6.49 -3.50 -9.82
N LEU A 148 5.72 -3.51 -8.72
CA LEU A 148 4.37 -2.96 -8.68
C LEU A 148 4.32 -1.45 -8.89
N ALA A 149 5.35 -0.71 -8.45
CA ALA A 149 5.42 0.73 -8.66
C ALA A 149 5.45 1.14 -10.15
N LEU A 150 5.80 0.21 -11.06
CA LEU A 150 5.83 0.43 -12.49
C LEU A 150 4.57 -0.13 -13.16
N ARG A 151 3.68 0.77 -13.60
CA ARG A 151 2.37 0.43 -14.20
C ARG A 151 2.46 -0.62 -15.31
N HIS A 152 3.48 -0.54 -16.15
CA HIS A 152 3.64 -1.47 -17.27
C HIS A 152 3.94 -2.91 -16.83
N TYR A 153 4.54 -3.12 -15.65
CA TYR A 153 4.81 -4.46 -15.14
C TYR A 153 3.58 -5.12 -14.53
N GLN A 154 2.68 -4.33 -13.95
CA GLN A 154 1.45 -4.83 -13.35
C GLN A 154 0.69 -5.75 -14.33
N PHE A 155 0.54 -5.33 -15.60
CA PHE A 155 -0.14 -6.11 -16.63
C PHE A 155 0.49 -7.47 -16.96
N HIS A 156 1.77 -7.69 -16.62
CA HIS A 156 2.42 -8.99 -16.81
C HIS A 156 2.18 -9.96 -15.65
N MET A 157 1.57 -9.51 -14.56
CA MET A 157 1.18 -10.36 -13.45
C MET A 157 -0.10 -11.14 -13.79
N ARG A 158 -0.02 -12.46 -13.69
CA ARG A 158 -1.20 -13.32 -13.90
C ARG A 158 -2.20 -13.12 -12.77
N LYS A 159 -3.50 -13.09 -13.10
CA LYS A 159 -4.63 -13.04 -12.14
C LYS A 159 -4.42 -13.96 -10.94
N ARG A 160 -4.14 -15.25 -11.17
CA ARG A 160 -3.88 -16.23 -10.11
C ARG A 160 -2.74 -15.84 -9.18
N VAL A 161 -1.62 -15.36 -9.72
CA VAL A 161 -0.45 -14.94 -8.93
C VAL A 161 -0.80 -13.73 -8.07
N TYR A 162 -1.50 -12.75 -8.65
CA TYR A 162 -1.97 -11.58 -7.93
C TYR A 162 -2.89 -11.95 -6.77
N CYS A 163 -3.95 -12.71 -7.02
CA CYS A 163 -4.88 -13.17 -5.97
C CYS A 163 -4.12 -13.88 -4.85
N SER A 164 -3.24 -14.81 -5.22
CA SER A 164 -2.49 -15.59 -4.22
C SER A 164 -1.56 -14.71 -3.38
N LEU A 165 -0.92 -13.69 -3.98
CA LEU A 165 -0.08 -12.73 -3.25
C LEU A 165 -0.88 -11.86 -2.29
N VAL A 166 -2.07 -11.38 -2.70
CA VAL A 166 -2.94 -10.58 -1.83
C VAL A 166 -3.35 -11.39 -0.60
N LEU A 167 -3.85 -12.61 -0.81
CA LEU A 167 -4.26 -13.50 0.28
C LEU A 167 -3.09 -13.86 1.20
N LEU A 168 -1.93 -14.19 0.63
CA LEU A 168 -0.73 -14.50 1.40
C LEU A 168 -0.32 -13.34 2.33
N TYR A 169 -0.36 -12.09 1.84
CA TYR A 169 0.01 -10.95 2.66
C TYR A 169 -1.08 -10.57 3.67
N MET A 170 -2.36 -10.81 3.39
CA MET A 170 -3.43 -10.68 4.39
C MET A 170 -3.25 -11.68 5.53
N GLU A 171 -3.09 -12.96 5.20
CA GLU A 171 -2.84 -14.04 6.16
C GLU A 171 -1.62 -13.72 7.02
N LYS A 172 -0.50 -13.31 6.41
CA LYS A 172 0.71 -12.92 7.17
C LYS A 172 0.48 -11.76 8.12
N VAL A 173 -0.30 -10.75 7.73
CA VAL A 173 -0.58 -9.61 8.61
C VAL A 173 -1.43 -10.08 9.79
N GLU A 174 -2.43 -10.90 9.53
CA GLU A 174 -3.30 -11.48 10.57
C GLU A 174 -2.53 -12.37 11.54
N THR A 175 -1.77 -13.36 11.04
CA THR A 175 -1.03 -14.32 11.88
C THR A 175 0.03 -13.62 12.73
N ASN A 176 0.76 -12.64 12.18
CA ASN A 176 1.76 -11.92 12.97
C ASN A 176 1.14 -10.94 14.00
N LEU A 177 -0.10 -10.49 13.80
CA LEU A 177 -0.84 -9.68 14.78
C LEU A 177 -1.47 -10.53 15.89
N SER A 178 -1.94 -11.73 15.57
CA SER A 178 -2.50 -12.68 16.54
C SER A 178 -1.47 -13.19 17.57
N GLY A 179 -0.18 -13.00 17.31
CA GLY A 179 0.92 -13.39 18.21
C GLY A 179 1.34 -14.85 18.09
N GLU A 180 0.78 -15.62 17.17
CA GLU A 180 1.10 -17.04 16.95
C GLU A 180 2.52 -17.27 16.40
N SER A 181 3.18 -16.22 15.87
CA SER A 181 4.53 -16.29 15.32
C SER A 181 5.61 -16.06 16.40
N SER A 182 5.92 -17.09 17.21
CA SER A 182 6.83 -17.01 18.38
C SER A 182 8.35 -16.94 18.07
N ALA A 183 8.76 -16.69 16.83
CA ALA A 183 10.16 -16.89 16.40
C ALA A 183 10.91 -15.64 15.87
N GLN A 184 10.33 -14.43 15.94
CA GLN A 184 10.94 -13.24 15.35
C GLN A 184 11.38 -12.20 16.40
N LEU A 185 12.62 -11.73 16.28
CA LEU A 185 13.26 -10.72 17.15
C LEU A 185 12.63 -9.31 17.06
N ASN A 186 11.76 -9.03 16.08
CA ASN A 186 11.04 -7.76 15.96
C ASN A 186 9.71 -7.90 15.16
N PRO A 187 8.65 -8.45 15.79
CA PRO A 187 7.41 -8.81 15.09
C PRO A 187 6.69 -7.59 14.52
N LYS A 188 6.69 -6.44 15.23
CA LYS A 188 5.98 -5.23 14.82
C LYS A 188 6.53 -4.63 13.52
N GLU A 189 7.84 -4.63 13.32
CA GLU A 189 8.44 -4.16 12.06
C GLU A 189 8.12 -5.09 10.89
N GLU A 190 8.11 -6.40 11.11
CA GLU A 190 7.82 -7.36 10.04
C GLU A 190 6.34 -7.28 9.63
N VAL A 191 5.42 -7.16 10.59
CA VAL A 191 4.00 -6.91 10.30
C VAL A 191 3.87 -5.64 9.46
N PHE A 192 4.57 -4.57 9.84
CA PHE A 192 4.55 -3.31 9.10
C PHE A 192 5.09 -3.46 7.66
N ARG A 193 6.17 -4.23 7.46
CA ARG A 193 6.70 -4.54 6.12
C ARG A 193 5.72 -5.37 5.28
N CYS A 194 4.99 -6.30 5.90
CA CYS A 194 3.93 -7.07 5.23
C CYS A 194 2.77 -6.16 4.83
N MET A 195 2.29 -5.30 5.73
CA MET A 195 1.25 -4.30 5.42
C MET A 195 1.66 -3.34 4.31
N LEU A 196 2.92 -2.88 4.27
CA LEU A 196 3.40 -2.07 3.15
C LEU A 196 3.29 -2.80 1.82
N THR A 197 3.54 -4.11 1.80
CA THR A 197 3.45 -4.92 0.57
C THR A 197 2.00 -5.17 0.17
N LEU A 198 1.14 -5.47 1.15
CA LEU A 198 -0.30 -5.59 0.94
C LEU A 198 -0.87 -4.29 0.37
N HIS A 199 -0.49 -3.14 0.94
CA HIS A 199 -0.90 -1.83 0.44
C HIS A 199 -0.50 -1.64 -1.02
N SER A 200 0.75 -1.93 -1.38
CA SER A 200 1.21 -1.82 -2.77
C SER A 200 0.44 -2.74 -3.73
N LEU A 201 0.03 -3.93 -3.31
CA LEU A 201 -0.78 -4.85 -4.11
C LEU A 201 -2.21 -4.34 -4.33
N LEU A 202 -2.82 -3.72 -3.31
CA LEU A 202 -4.16 -3.15 -3.39
C LEU A 202 -4.17 -1.85 -4.21
N GLU A 203 -3.10 -1.05 -4.13
CA GLU A 203 -2.95 0.19 -4.87
C GLU A 203 -2.72 -0.05 -6.37
N ASN A 204 -2.01 -1.14 -6.70
CA ASN A 204 -1.50 -1.44 -8.03
C ASN A 204 -1.95 -2.82 -8.55
N PRO A 205 -3.26 -3.09 -8.67
CA PRO A 205 -3.75 -4.36 -9.21
C PRO A 205 -3.45 -4.45 -10.72
N PRO A 206 -3.25 -5.66 -11.28
CA PRO A 206 -3.01 -5.87 -12.71
C PRO A 206 -4.27 -5.62 -13.58
N GLY A 207 -5.43 -5.49 -12.96
CA GLY A 207 -6.75 -5.29 -13.57
C GLY A 207 -7.81 -5.19 -12.48
N ASP A 208 -9.07 -5.44 -12.81
CA ASP A 208 -10.16 -5.41 -11.81
C ASP A 208 -10.02 -6.55 -10.80
N PHE A 209 -10.53 -6.31 -9.58
CA PHE A 209 -10.59 -7.33 -8.54
C PHE A 209 -11.60 -8.42 -8.93
N PRO A 210 -11.21 -9.71 -8.93
CA PRO A 210 -12.13 -10.81 -9.16
C PRO A 210 -13.16 -10.93 -8.02
N ASP A 211 -14.39 -11.32 -8.34
CA ASP A 211 -15.48 -11.48 -7.36
C ASP A 211 -15.08 -12.39 -6.18
N ASP A 212 -14.49 -13.56 -6.47
CA ASP A 212 -14.01 -14.50 -5.43
C ASP A 212 -12.98 -13.84 -4.49
N LEU A 213 -12.10 -12.99 -5.04
CA LEU A 213 -11.08 -12.31 -4.26
C LEU A 213 -11.67 -11.19 -3.39
N ARG A 214 -12.77 -10.55 -3.80
CA ARG A 214 -13.40 -9.46 -3.04
C ARG A 214 -13.89 -9.95 -1.68
N ASP A 215 -14.58 -11.07 -1.68
CA ASP A 215 -15.10 -11.69 -0.45
C ASP A 215 -13.96 -12.06 0.51
N ASP A 216 -12.89 -12.67 -0.02
CA ASP A 216 -11.71 -13.01 0.78
C ASP A 216 -10.98 -11.76 1.31
N ILE A 217 -10.90 -10.68 0.53
CA ILE A 217 -10.31 -9.41 0.97
C ILE A 217 -11.11 -8.80 2.12
N VAL A 218 -12.44 -8.80 2.02
CA VAL A 218 -13.35 -8.29 3.05
C VAL A 218 -13.16 -9.08 4.34
N LYS A 219 -13.20 -10.42 4.25
CA LYS A 219 -12.94 -11.32 5.38
C LYS A 219 -11.56 -11.11 6.00
N GLY A 220 -10.53 -10.94 5.16
CA GLY A 220 -9.17 -10.66 5.60
C GLY A 220 -9.07 -9.34 6.37
N PHE A 221 -9.71 -8.27 5.92
CA PHE A 221 -9.75 -7.00 6.66
C PHE A 221 -10.49 -7.13 8.00
N VAL A 222 -11.63 -7.83 8.02
CA VAL A 222 -12.40 -8.11 9.25
C VAL A 222 -11.54 -8.89 10.25
N GLY A 223 -10.85 -9.94 9.80
CA GLY A 223 -9.94 -10.76 10.60
C GLY A 223 -8.80 -9.93 11.18
N ILE A 224 -8.07 -9.18 10.33
CA ILE A 224 -6.95 -8.33 10.75
C ILE A 224 -7.40 -7.27 11.78
N LEU A 225 -8.53 -6.59 11.54
CA LEU A 225 -9.03 -5.52 12.42
C LEU A 225 -9.40 -6.02 13.82
N SER A 226 -9.82 -7.28 13.95
CA SER A 226 -10.15 -7.88 15.25
C SER A 226 -8.97 -7.86 16.25
N TYR A 227 -7.74 -7.82 15.74
CA TYR A 227 -6.50 -7.77 16.52
C TYR A 227 -5.97 -6.34 16.73
N VAL A 228 -6.52 -5.33 16.05
CA VAL A 228 -6.02 -3.95 16.11
C VAL A 228 -6.73 -3.17 17.21
N ARG A 229 -6.08 -3.06 18.37
CA ARG A 229 -6.58 -2.28 19.52
C ARG A 229 -5.91 -0.93 19.69
N ASP A 230 -4.63 -0.81 19.33
CA ASP A 230 -3.84 0.39 19.64
C ASP A 230 -3.69 1.34 18.45
N GLU A 231 -3.60 2.64 18.77
CA GLU A 231 -3.21 3.67 17.81
C GLU A 231 -1.72 3.59 17.50
N GLY A 232 -1.36 3.72 16.23
CA GLY A 232 0.03 3.76 15.83
C GLY A 232 0.24 3.51 14.34
N LYS A 233 1.51 3.28 13.98
CA LYS A 233 1.94 3.11 12.58
C LYS A 233 1.22 1.96 11.86
N ILE A 234 0.92 0.88 12.58
CA ILE A 234 0.24 -0.31 12.06
C ILE A 234 -1.22 0.00 11.73
N SER A 235 -1.98 0.51 12.71
CA SER A 235 -3.40 0.84 12.51
C SER A 235 -3.58 1.93 11.46
N ARG A 236 -2.72 2.95 11.44
CA ARG A 236 -2.68 3.96 10.36
C ARG A 236 -2.55 3.32 9.00
N LYS A 237 -1.57 2.42 8.83
CA LYS A 237 -1.32 1.79 7.53
C LYS A 237 -2.44 0.83 7.12
N LEU A 238 -3.09 0.18 8.08
CA LEU A 238 -4.26 -0.65 7.83
C LEU A 238 -5.43 0.18 7.29
N ILE A 239 -5.73 1.33 7.91
CA ILE A 239 -6.77 2.24 7.41
C ILE A 239 -6.43 2.74 6.00
N GLU A 240 -5.16 3.04 5.72
CA GLU A 240 -4.72 3.38 4.35
C GLU A 240 -4.98 2.22 3.36
N CYS A 241 -4.74 0.96 3.74
CA CYS A 241 -5.05 -0.20 2.90
C CYS A 241 -6.54 -0.29 2.58
N ILE A 242 -7.39 -0.14 3.60
CA ILE A 242 -8.84 -0.17 3.44
C ILE A 242 -9.30 0.97 2.53
N ASN A 243 -8.80 2.19 2.75
CA ASN A 243 -9.12 3.33 1.89
C ASN A 243 -8.72 3.11 0.44
N THR A 244 -7.52 2.58 0.21
CA THR A 244 -7.05 2.24 -1.15
C THR A 244 -7.97 1.20 -1.80
N TYR A 245 -8.37 0.16 -1.07
CA TYR A 245 -9.28 -0.86 -1.59
C TYR A 245 -10.67 -0.29 -1.91
N LEU A 246 -11.28 0.44 -0.97
CA LEU A 246 -12.59 1.06 -1.15
C LEU A 246 -12.60 2.12 -2.27
N LEU A 247 -11.50 2.86 -2.44
CA LEU A 247 -11.37 3.82 -3.53
C LEU A 247 -11.31 3.13 -4.91
N ARG A 248 -10.65 1.97 -4.98
CA ARG A 248 -10.48 1.21 -6.22
C ARG A 248 -11.70 0.41 -6.61
N ASP A 249 -12.31 -0.28 -5.65
CA ASP A 249 -13.30 -1.33 -5.92
C ASP A 249 -14.56 -1.21 -5.05
N GLY A 250 -14.65 -0.18 -4.19
CA GLY A 250 -15.77 0.02 -3.27
C GLY A 250 -17.17 -0.04 -3.91
N PRO A 251 -17.41 0.59 -5.07
CA PRO A 251 -18.71 0.51 -5.74
C PRO A 251 -19.14 -0.92 -6.12
N ASN A 252 -18.17 -1.82 -6.30
CA ASN A 252 -18.42 -3.21 -6.68
C ASN A 252 -18.65 -4.13 -5.47
N LEU A 253 -18.50 -3.64 -4.24
CA LEU A 253 -18.66 -4.44 -3.02
C LEU A 253 -20.12 -4.59 -2.58
N GLY A 254 -21.01 -3.70 -3.03
CA GLY A 254 -22.40 -3.68 -2.56
C GLY A 254 -22.46 -3.63 -1.03
N GLY A 255 -23.17 -4.59 -0.42
CA GLY A 255 -23.31 -4.69 1.04
C GLY A 255 -22.02 -5.04 1.80
N GLN A 256 -21.02 -5.65 1.14
CA GLN A 256 -19.78 -6.09 1.80
C GLN A 256 -18.96 -4.90 2.35
N SER A 257 -19.14 -3.68 1.82
CA SER A 257 -18.50 -2.50 2.39
C SER A 257 -18.97 -2.20 3.82
N LEU A 258 -20.20 -2.59 4.16
CA LEU A 258 -20.78 -2.44 5.50
C LEU A 258 -20.16 -3.43 6.50
N GLU A 259 -19.80 -4.64 6.05
CA GLU A 259 -19.12 -5.61 6.92
C GLU A 259 -17.77 -5.07 7.41
N ILE A 260 -17.01 -4.43 6.51
CA ILE A 260 -15.79 -3.69 6.89
C ILE A 260 -16.15 -2.56 7.87
N HIS A 261 -17.22 -1.81 7.59
CA HIS A 261 -17.64 -0.69 8.43
C HIS A 261 -18.02 -1.11 9.84
N ASP A 262 -18.70 -2.23 10.01
CA ASP A 262 -19.15 -2.71 11.31
C ASP A 262 -18.01 -3.00 12.28
N VAL A 263 -16.86 -3.42 11.76
CA VAL A 263 -15.65 -3.65 12.55
C VAL A 263 -14.85 -2.35 12.74
N VAL A 264 -14.78 -1.49 11.72
CA VAL A 264 -14.02 -0.23 11.80
C VAL A 264 -14.70 0.83 12.66
N LYS A 265 -16.04 0.90 12.72
CA LYS A 265 -16.77 2.02 13.34
C LYS A 265 -16.37 2.31 14.78
N GLN A 266 -16.16 1.27 15.60
CA GLN A 266 -15.74 1.46 17.00
C GLN A 266 -14.33 2.05 17.09
N PHE A 267 -13.40 1.55 16.26
CA PHE A 267 -12.04 2.08 16.17
C PHE A 267 -12.05 3.54 15.67
N LEU A 268 -12.82 3.81 14.61
CA LEU A 268 -12.98 5.14 14.01
C LEU A 268 -13.39 6.18 15.06
N PHE A 269 -14.53 5.99 15.72
CA PHE A 269 -15.07 7.00 16.64
C PHE A 269 -14.25 7.16 17.91
N ARG A 270 -13.64 6.08 18.41
CA ARG A 270 -12.71 6.16 19.52
C ARG A 270 -11.50 7.02 19.14
N CYS A 271 -10.81 6.65 18.05
CA CYS A 271 -9.60 7.34 17.61
C CYS A 271 -9.86 8.77 17.13
N TRP A 272 -11.06 9.06 16.60
CA TRP A 272 -11.43 10.41 16.17
C TRP A 272 -11.30 11.46 17.30
N ILE A 273 -11.64 11.05 18.53
CA ILE A 273 -11.65 11.91 19.72
C ILE A 273 -10.30 11.85 20.43
N THR A 274 -9.69 10.67 20.52
CA THR A 274 -8.50 10.45 21.36
C THR A 274 -7.17 10.71 20.65
N THR A 275 -7.13 10.64 19.31
CA THR A 275 -5.86 10.62 18.60
C THR A 275 -5.26 12.01 18.44
N HIS A 276 -3.96 12.11 18.72
CA HIS A 276 -3.13 13.27 18.36
C HIS A 276 -2.38 13.06 17.03
N ASP A 277 -2.49 11.86 16.44
CA ASP A 277 -1.86 11.55 15.16
C ASP A 277 -2.68 12.10 14.00
N ARG A 278 -2.26 13.27 13.50
CA ARG A 278 -2.91 13.96 12.39
C ARG A 278 -3.01 13.10 11.12
N SER A 279 -2.02 12.25 10.85
CA SER A 279 -2.02 11.41 9.65
C SER A 279 -2.98 10.22 9.74
N LEU A 280 -3.15 9.64 10.95
CA LEU A 280 -4.22 8.69 11.21
C LEU A 280 -5.59 9.37 11.09
N LYS A 281 -5.73 10.58 11.64
CA LYS A 281 -6.98 11.35 11.55
C LYS A 281 -7.36 11.64 10.10
N ASP A 282 -6.43 12.10 9.27
CA ASP A 282 -6.66 12.32 7.83
C ASP A 282 -7.11 11.04 7.11
N SER A 283 -6.51 9.90 7.47
CA SER A 283 -6.88 8.59 6.92
C SER A 283 -8.29 8.18 7.34
N LEU A 284 -8.68 8.46 8.58
CA LEU A 284 -10.03 8.21 9.10
C LEU A 284 -11.08 9.13 8.47
N VAL A 285 -10.73 10.40 8.23
CA VAL A 285 -11.57 11.36 7.48
C VAL A 285 -11.84 10.86 6.07
N LEU A 286 -10.79 10.43 5.36
CA LEU A 286 -10.93 9.84 4.02
C LEU A 286 -11.81 8.58 4.06
N TYR A 287 -11.61 7.71 5.06
CA TYR A 287 -12.42 6.51 5.25
C TYR A 287 -13.91 6.84 5.43
N ALA A 288 -14.24 7.76 6.34
CA ALA A 288 -15.62 8.17 6.60
C ALA A 288 -16.28 8.73 5.33
N ARG A 289 -15.54 9.52 4.54
CA ARG A 289 -16.02 10.05 3.26
C ARG A 289 -16.33 8.93 2.26
N LEU A 290 -15.43 7.96 2.12
CA LEU A 290 -15.62 6.82 1.22
C LEU A 290 -16.85 6.01 1.66
N GLN A 291 -16.98 5.68 2.93
CA GLN A 291 -18.11 4.93 3.46
C GLN A 291 -19.45 5.64 3.26
N LEU A 292 -19.52 6.95 3.50
CA LEU A 292 -20.71 7.73 3.15
C LEU A 292 -21.01 7.62 1.66
N ASN A 293 -20.01 7.78 0.79
CA ASN A 293 -20.22 7.68 -0.66
C ASN A 293 -20.75 6.31 -1.11
N LEU A 294 -20.26 5.22 -0.52
CA LEU A 294 -20.71 3.86 -0.84
C LEU A 294 -22.10 3.54 -0.29
N THR A 295 -22.47 4.09 0.87
CA THR A 295 -23.78 3.85 1.51
C THR A 295 -24.91 4.73 0.97
N ARG A 296 -24.73 5.41 -0.18
CA ARG A 296 -25.73 6.31 -0.76
C ARG A 296 -27.02 5.55 -1.10
N GLY A 297 -28.03 5.68 -0.24
CA GLY A 297 -29.35 5.08 -0.44
C GLY A 297 -29.65 3.86 0.43
N ALA A 298 -28.69 3.36 1.22
CA ALA A 298 -28.91 2.29 2.20
C ALA A 298 -29.50 2.85 3.52
N SER A 299 -30.38 2.09 4.18
CA SER A 299 -30.95 2.44 5.49
C SER A 299 -29.85 2.63 6.55
N ASP A 300 -28.81 1.80 6.53
CA ASP A 300 -27.71 1.85 7.49
C ASP A 300 -26.79 3.07 7.32
N GLY A 301 -26.85 3.71 6.14
CA GLY A 301 -26.18 4.98 5.89
C GLY A 301 -26.71 6.14 6.76
N SER A 302 -27.93 6.02 7.30
CA SER A 302 -28.49 7.05 8.19
C SER A 302 -27.85 7.04 9.57
N ALA A 303 -27.50 5.86 10.11
CA ALA A 303 -26.88 5.73 11.43
C ALA A 303 -25.44 6.26 11.44
N LEU A 304 -24.66 5.94 10.41
CA LEU A 304 -23.30 6.49 10.24
C LEU A 304 -23.35 8.02 10.09
N LEU A 305 -24.31 8.53 9.31
CA LEU A 305 -24.50 9.96 9.10
C LEU A 305 -24.84 10.70 10.39
N GLU A 306 -25.73 10.15 11.23
CA GLU A 306 -26.08 10.74 12.53
C GLU A 306 -24.88 10.79 13.47
N GLN A 307 -24.09 9.71 13.56
CA GLN A 307 -22.90 9.68 14.42
C GLN A 307 -21.82 10.66 13.94
N LEU A 308 -21.60 10.76 12.63
CA LEU A 308 -20.66 11.73 12.07
C LEU A 308 -21.12 13.17 12.25
N LEU A 309 -22.43 13.45 12.20
CA LEU A 309 -22.98 14.79 12.39
C LEU A 309 -22.63 15.36 13.78
N ASP A 310 -22.80 14.57 14.84
CA ASP A 310 -22.45 14.98 16.20
C ASP A 310 -20.94 15.21 16.38
N VAL A 311 -20.13 14.28 15.86
CA VAL A 311 -18.67 14.32 16.02
C VAL A 311 -18.03 15.46 15.23
N ILE A 312 -18.44 15.67 13.98
CA ILE A 312 -17.91 16.74 13.12
C ILE A 312 -18.37 18.11 13.62
N GLY A 313 -19.62 18.24 14.08
CA GLY A 313 -20.12 19.50 14.64
C GLY A 313 -19.28 19.96 15.83
N LYS A 314 -18.93 19.05 16.74
CA LYS A 314 -18.05 19.32 17.89
C LYS A 314 -16.63 19.68 17.47
N GLU A 315 -16.09 19.01 16.46
CA GLU A 315 -14.72 19.26 15.98
C GLU A 315 -14.59 20.62 15.28
N LEU A 316 -15.55 20.98 14.43
CA LEU A 316 -15.57 22.30 13.77
C LEU A 316 -15.72 23.43 14.79
N ASP A 317 -16.52 23.24 15.84
CA ASP A 317 -16.62 24.19 16.95
C ASP A 317 -15.24 24.39 17.62
N GLN A 318 -14.50 23.31 17.90
CA GLN A 318 -13.15 23.39 18.47
C GLN A 318 -12.17 24.13 17.54
N ILE A 319 -12.19 23.84 16.23
CA ILE A 319 -11.30 24.51 15.27
C ILE A 319 -11.58 26.02 15.23
N SER A 320 -12.86 26.42 15.20
CA SER A 320 -13.25 27.84 15.21
C SER A 320 -12.76 28.57 16.47
N THR A 321 -12.89 27.95 17.64
CA THR A 321 -12.38 28.54 18.90
C THR A 321 -10.85 28.64 18.94
N SER A 322 -10.13 27.73 18.30
CA SER A 322 -8.65 27.73 18.27
C SER A 322 -8.05 28.76 17.29
N CYS A 323 -8.70 29.00 16.14
CA CYS A 323 -8.29 30.05 15.19
C CYS A 323 -8.54 31.47 15.71
N THR A 324 -9.46 31.63 16.66
CA THR A 324 -9.79 32.95 17.23
C THR A 324 -8.70 33.50 18.18
N ASN A 325 -7.72 32.67 18.58
CA ASN A 325 -6.69 33.03 19.56
C ASN A 325 -5.31 33.40 18.96
N ALA A 326 -5.17 33.49 17.63
CA ALA A 326 -3.99 34.13 17.05
C ALA A 326 -4.14 35.65 17.18
N PRO A 327 -3.17 36.39 17.76
CA PRO A 327 -3.32 37.82 17.96
C PRO A 327 -3.40 38.51 16.60
N TRP A 328 -4.57 39.08 16.32
CA TRP A 328 -4.81 39.97 15.19
C TRP A 328 -3.95 41.22 15.38
N SER A 329 -2.70 41.16 14.95
CA SER A 329 -1.84 42.33 14.80
C SER A 329 -2.28 43.07 13.53
N GLU A 330 -2.80 44.27 13.73
CA GLU A 330 -3.17 45.26 12.71
C GLU A 330 -2.19 45.30 11.54
N THR A 331 -2.65 45.01 10.32
CA THR A 331 -2.30 45.77 9.11
C THR A 331 -3.24 45.45 7.95
N THR A 332 -4.01 46.47 7.56
CA THR A 332 -4.44 46.80 6.18
C THR A 332 -5.02 45.70 5.28
N ARG A 333 -6.36 45.77 5.12
CA ARG A 333 -7.15 45.51 3.90
C ARG A 333 -6.39 44.87 2.72
N ASP A 334 -6.28 43.54 2.74
CA ASP A 334 -6.41 42.70 1.55
C ASP A 334 -6.74 41.26 2.02
N ASP A 335 -8.03 40.97 2.12
CA ASP A 335 -8.58 39.82 2.84
C ASP A 335 -8.45 38.55 1.98
N LYS A 336 -7.23 38.01 1.88
CA LYS A 336 -7.02 36.62 1.48
C LYS A 336 -7.28 35.75 2.72
N GLY A 337 -8.52 35.25 2.80
CA GLY A 337 -8.91 34.24 3.79
C GLY A 337 -7.86 33.14 3.92
N GLY A 338 -7.52 32.81 5.17
CA GLY A 338 -6.36 31.97 5.50
C GLY A 338 -6.33 30.65 4.72
N THR A 339 -5.17 30.33 4.13
CA THR A 339 -4.97 29.09 3.38
C THR A 339 -5.12 27.88 4.32
N LEU A 340 -6.18 27.09 4.13
CA LEU A 340 -6.39 25.85 4.87
C LEU A 340 -5.26 24.86 4.63
N THR A 341 -4.84 24.15 5.69
CA THR A 341 -3.95 22.99 5.54
C THR A 341 -4.68 21.82 4.87
N SER A 342 -3.97 20.92 4.18
CA SER A 342 -4.56 19.77 3.46
C SER A 342 -5.49 18.89 4.32
N SER A 343 -5.18 18.77 5.61
CA SER A 343 -5.98 18.03 6.60
C SER A 343 -7.25 18.76 7.01
N GLN A 344 -7.19 20.09 7.17
CA GLN A 344 -8.39 20.91 7.40
C GLN A 344 -9.32 20.86 6.19
N TYR A 345 -8.75 20.85 4.97
CA TYR A 345 -9.52 20.70 3.74
C TYR A 345 -10.29 19.37 3.71
N GLY A 346 -9.65 18.25 4.06
CA GLY A 346 -10.32 16.95 4.10
C GLY A 346 -11.49 16.89 5.11
N LEU A 347 -11.31 17.46 6.31
CA LEU A 347 -12.36 17.52 7.33
C LEU A 347 -13.54 18.38 6.87
N VAL A 348 -13.24 19.53 6.25
CA VAL A 348 -14.20 20.44 5.64
C VAL A 348 -15.03 19.75 4.55
N GLU A 349 -14.38 19.02 3.64
CA GLU A 349 -15.07 18.27 2.59
C GLU A 349 -16.00 17.20 3.18
N LEU A 350 -15.56 16.51 4.24
CA LEU A 350 -16.40 15.55 4.95
C LEU A 350 -17.58 16.24 5.63
N ALA A 351 -17.37 17.38 6.29
CA ALA A 351 -18.42 18.15 6.93
C ALA A 351 -19.48 18.61 5.92
N ALA A 352 -19.06 19.14 4.78
CA ALA A 352 -19.95 19.53 3.69
C ALA A 352 -20.78 18.31 3.23
N LEU A 353 -20.14 17.16 3.02
CA LEU A 353 -20.84 15.93 2.61
C LEU A 353 -21.88 15.49 3.65
N VAL A 354 -21.53 15.52 4.93
CA VAL A 354 -22.40 15.14 6.05
C VAL A 354 -23.58 16.10 6.16
N PHE A 355 -23.34 17.42 6.19
CA PHE A 355 -24.40 18.42 6.29
C PHE A 355 -25.33 18.38 5.08
N CYS A 356 -24.80 18.30 3.86
CA CYS A 356 -25.62 18.18 2.66
C CYS A 356 -26.51 16.92 2.70
N ARG A 357 -25.94 15.76 3.06
CA ARG A 357 -26.72 14.52 3.13
C ARG A 357 -27.75 14.53 4.26
N ALA A 358 -27.41 15.09 5.41
CA ALA A 358 -28.33 15.24 6.53
C ALA A 358 -29.54 16.09 6.12
N CYS A 359 -29.31 17.19 5.38
CA CYS A 359 -30.37 18.03 4.84
C CYS A 359 -31.16 17.40 3.69
N ILE A 360 -30.59 16.46 2.92
CA ILE A 360 -31.32 15.77 1.83
C ILE A 360 -32.17 14.62 2.38
N ASN A 361 -31.68 13.89 3.39
CA ASN A 361 -32.40 12.77 3.98
C ASN A 361 -33.65 13.22 4.76
N THR A 362 -33.73 14.48 5.21
CA THR A 362 -34.94 15.04 5.82
C THR A 362 -36.11 15.23 4.84
N LEU A 363 -35.86 15.21 3.53
CA LEU A 363 -36.90 15.32 2.49
C LEU A 363 -37.57 13.97 2.16
N LYS A 364 -37.05 12.84 2.66
CA LYS A 364 -37.69 11.52 2.50
C LYS A 364 -38.74 11.32 3.62
N PRO A 365 -39.96 10.85 3.30
CA PRO A 365 -41.00 10.66 4.30
C PRO A 365 -40.52 9.65 5.37
N PRO A 366 -40.79 9.90 6.66
CA PRO A 366 -40.30 9.05 7.74
C PRO A 366 -40.87 7.63 7.59
N GLN A 367 -39.99 6.64 7.44
CA GLN A 367 -40.37 5.24 7.57
C GLN A 367 -40.72 4.98 9.05
N HIS A 368 -41.84 4.28 9.22
CA HIS A 368 -42.57 4.10 10.47
C HIS A 368 -41.81 3.18 11.44
N GLU A 369 -40.78 3.68 12.12
CA GLU A 369 -40.29 3.07 13.36
C GLU A 369 -40.10 4.13 14.43
N LYS A 370 -40.68 3.87 15.61
CA LYS A 370 -40.63 4.73 16.79
C LYS A 370 -39.17 4.99 17.19
N ARG A 371 -38.58 6.10 16.77
CA ARG A 371 -37.38 6.67 17.41
C ARG A 371 -37.72 7.98 18.12
N ALA A 372 -37.14 8.12 19.30
CA ALA A 372 -37.27 9.30 20.16
C ALA A 372 -36.95 10.59 19.39
N ARG A 373 -37.56 11.71 19.80
CA ARG A 373 -37.36 13.05 19.26
C ARG A 373 -35.87 13.43 19.22
N THR A 374 -35.18 13.06 18.16
CA THR A 374 -33.91 13.69 17.76
C THR A 374 -34.30 14.96 17.00
N GLU A 375 -33.80 16.12 17.43
CA GLU A 375 -34.00 17.37 16.69
C GLU A 375 -33.58 17.17 15.23
N HIS A 376 -34.42 17.63 14.30
CA HIS A 376 -34.17 17.46 12.87
C HIS A 376 -32.78 18.00 12.52
N ALA A 377 -31.96 17.21 11.82
CA ALA A 377 -30.60 17.60 11.47
C ALA A 377 -30.53 18.96 10.74
N ALA A 378 -31.53 19.28 9.91
CA ALA A 378 -31.65 20.59 9.26
C ALA A 378 -31.92 21.75 10.25
N VAL A 379 -32.68 21.50 11.32
CA VAL A 379 -32.93 22.47 12.40
C VAL A 379 -31.66 22.66 13.23
N TYR A 380 -30.98 21.56 13.60
CA TYR A 380 -29.69 21.60 14.30
C TYR A 380 -28.64 22.41 13.52
N ILE A 381 -28.50 22.15 12.21
CA ILE A 381 -27.56 22.89 11.35
C ILE A 381 -27.97 24.37 11.24
N LYS A 382 -29.26 24.64 11.02
CA LYS A 382 -29.78 26.02 10.93
C LYS A 382 -29.55 26.80 12.22
N GLU A 383 -29.81 26.19 13.37
CA GLU A 383 -29.58 26.81 14.67
C GLU A 383 -28.10 27.03 14.97
N GLY A 384 -27.23 26.08 14.61
CA GLY A 384 -25.79 26.24 14.76
C GLY A 384 -25.27 27.43 13.95
N LEU A 385 -25.65 27.52 12.66
CA LEU A 385 -25.30 28.65 11.80
C LEU A 385 -25.88 29.98 12.33
N ALA A 386 -27.13 29.99 12.81
CA ALA A 386 -27.74 31.18 13.41
C ALA A 386 -27.05 31.63 14.71
N LYS A 387 -26.43 30.69 15.45
CA LYS A 387 -25.62 30.94 16.65
C LYS A 387 -24.16 31.31 16.31
N GLY A 388 -23.82 31.47 15.03
CA GLY A 388 -22.45 31.79 14.60
C GLY A 388 -21.46 30.63 14.78
N LYS A 389 -21.95 29.39 14.85
CA LYS A 389 -21.09 28.21 14.85
C LYS A 389 -20.66 27.88 13.44
N TRP A 390 -19.50 27.22 13.31
CA TRP A 390 -18.97 26.78 12.03
C TRP A 390 -18.84 27.95 11.03
N LEU A 391 -18.38 29.11 11.52
CA LEU A 391 -17.93 30.24 10.71
C LEU A 391 -16.47 29.98 10.30
N TRP A 392 -16.26 29.40 9.13
CA TRP A 392 -14.95 29.11 8.53
C TRP A 392 -14.89 29.64 7.12
#